data_AF-A0A7X6X6L6-F1
#
_entry.id   AF-A0A7X6X6L6-F1
#
_cell.length_a   1.000
_cell.length_b   1.000
_cell.length_c   1.000
_cell.angle_alpha   90.00
_cell.angle_beta   90.00
_cell.angle_gamma   90.00
#
_symmetry.space_group_name_H-M   'P 1'
#
loop_
_entity.id
_entity.type
_entity.pdbx_description
1 polymer ?
#
loop_
_entity_poly.entity_id
_entity_poly.type
_entity_poly.pdbx_seq_one_letter_code
_entity_poly.pdbx_strand_id
1 'polypeptide(L)'
;MQEKRRIGISIHGLDRAKLCDIYNSNVRTEGQAYDVVIRKEENGWKELSFNIPTKLLENNVLVDNFRLEYLKNEYLVRVQLEDYIDWYYLNEPKVSHKNKTLSLEVVCGHISSILRTKNLYLELNDDNGIGTAKQLANTILQRTGWSLGLCDTFYEKDGVTEKIRTLKASSKTGSYQMISNLCSLFKARPTYHGESKTVEIHVFNPLTGSSNPDLTFVEDAGKVFELNYGKALTGITRKLDTGA
;
A
#
# COMPACT_ATOMS: atom_id res chain seq x y z
N MET A 1 -11.00 24.93 6.88
CA MET A 1 -10.19 24.30 7.95
C MET A 1 -10.25 22.79 7.67
N GLN A 2 -9.19 22.20 7.10
CA GLN A 2 -9.21 20.76 6.79
C GLN A 2 -9.04 19.97 8.09
N GLU A 3 -10.03 19.14 8.40
CA GLU A 3 -9.99 18.23 9.54
C GLU A 3 -8.83 17.24 9.32
N LYS A 4 -7.82 17.27 10.21
CA LYS A 4 -6.69 16.35 10.11
C LYS A 4 -7.22 14.94 10.40
N ARG A 5 -7.09 14.04 9.41
CA ARG A 5 -7.43 12.63 9.55
C ARG A 5 -6.76 12.03 10.79
N ARG A 6 -7.53 11.30 11.58
CA ARG A 6 -7.06 10.65 12.80
C ARG A 6 -6.24 9.42 12.44
N ILE A 7 -4.94 9.50 12.70
CA ILE A 7 -3.99 8.40 12.55
C ILE A 7 -3.45 7.96 13.92
N GLY A 8 -3.41 6.64 14.12
CA GLY A 8 -2.72 5.98 15.24
C GLY A 8 -1.81 4.88 14.71
N ILE A 9 -0.61 4.77 15.28
CA ILE A 9 0.38 3.73 14.92
C ILE A 9 0.84 3.02 16.19
N SER A 10 0.78 1.69 16.16
CA SER A 10 1.23 0.83 17.24
C SER A 10 2.07 -0.34 16.73
N ILE A 11 3.00 -0.80 17.55
CA ILE A 11 3.79 -2.02 17.34
C ILE A 11 3.09 -3.19 18.01
N HIS A 12 3.09 -4.30 17.31
CA HIS A 12 2.52 -5.57 17.73
C HIS A 12 3.53 -6.70 17.53
N GLY A 13 3.42 -7.72 18.37
CA GLY A 13 4.12 -8.99 18.17
C GLY A 13 3.60 -9.74 16.94
N LEU A 14 4.24 -10.85 16.61
CA LEU A 14 3.81 -11.74 15.52
C LEU A 14 2.43 -12.36 15.78
N ASP A 15 2.04 -12.48 17.04
CA ASP A 15 0.72 -12.92 17.52
C ASP A 15 -0.34 -11.81 17.47
N ARG A 16 0.00 -10.63 16.91
CA ARG A 16 -0.81 -9.41 16.89
C ARG A 16 -1.10 -8.81 18.27
N ALA A 17 -0.47 -9.29 19.35
CA ALA A 17 -0.58 -8.64 20.66
C ALA A 17 0.06 -7.25 20.60
N LYS A 18 -0.66 -6.22 21.08
CA LYS A 18 -0.15 -4.85 21.10
C LYS A 18 0.97 -4.74 22.12
N LEU A 19 2.11 -4.21 21.69
CA LEU A 19 3.29 -4.02 22.54
C LEU A 19 3.50 -2.55 22.91
N CYS A 20 3.35 -1.63 21.96
CA CYS A 20 3.68 -0.23 22.18
C CYS A 20 2.92 0.71 21.24
N ASP A 21 2.49 1.87 21.74
CA ASP A 21 2.02 2.98 20.89
C ASP A 21 3.19 3.85 20.45
N ILE A 22 3.32 4.02 19.14
CA ILE A 22 4.43 4.76 18.53
C ILE A 22 4.00 6.18 18.12
N TYR A 23 2.76 6.34 17.67
CA TYR A 23 2.26 7.63 17.19
C TYR A 23 0.76 7.78 17.41
N ASN A 24 0.33 8.97 17.82
CA ASN A 24 -1.08 9.35 17.83
C ASN A 24 -1.24 10.81 17.41
N SER A 25 -1.96 11.04 16.33
CA SER A 25 -2.21 12.40 15.80
C SER A 25 -2.99 13.30 16.75
N ASN A 26 -3.78 12.74 17.67
CA ASN A 26 -4.60 13.50 18.63
C ASN A 26 -3.85 13.83 19.92
N VAL A 27 -2.80 13.06 20.25
CA VAL A 27 -2.10 13.18 21.53
C VAL A 27 -0.61 13.36 21.27
N ARG A 28 -0.07 14.52 21.65
CA ARG A 28 1.36 14.77 21.54
C ARG A 28 2.07 14.17 22.74
N THR A 29 2.50 12.91 22.60
CA THR A 29 3.30 12.22 23.62
C THR A 29 4.78 12.46 23.38
N GLU A 30 5.55 12.69 24.44
CA GLU A 30 7.00 12.80 24.32
C GLU A 30 7.62 11.50 23.80
N GLY A 31 8.59 11.64 22.89
CA GLY A 31 9.26 10.51 22.25
C GLY A 31 8.43 9.72 21.23
N GLN A 32 7.24 10.19 20.86
CA GLN A 32 6.49 9.58 19.77
C GLN A 32 7.19 9.76 18.41
N ALA A 33 6.81 8.96 17.43
CA ALA A 33 7.30 9.11 16.07
C ALA A 33 6.87 10.44 15.44
N TYR A 34 7.64 10.88 14.45
CA TYR A 34 7.37 12.07 13.66
C TYR A 34 7.70 11.82 12.19
N ASP A 35 7.35 12.78 11.32
CA ASP A 35 7.49 12.66 9.86
C ASP A 35 6.88 11.35 9.32
N VAL A 36 5.68 11.03 9.80
CA VAL A 36 4.94 9.84 9.38
C VAL A 36 4.45 10.02 7.94
N VAL A 37 4.88 9.13 7.05
CA VAL A 37 4.52 9.14 5.63
C VAL A 37 4.02 7.75 5.24
N ILE A 38 2.86 7.70 4.59
CA ILE A 38 2.33 6.50 3.95
C ILE A 38 2.38 6.72 2.45
N ARG A 39 3.21 5.95 1.74
CA ARG A 39 3.30 5.94 0.28
C ARG A 39 2.44 4.80 -0.26
N LYS A 40 1.61 5.11 -1.26
CA LYS A 40 0.85 4.13 -2.04
C LYS A 40 1.20 4.30 -3.52
N GLU A 41 1.59 3.22 -4.17
CA GLU A 41 1.82 3.18 -5.61
C GLU A 41 0.62 2.58 -6.34
N GLU A 42 0.59 2.79 -7.66
CA GLU A 42 -0.52 2.33 -8.48
C GLU A 42 -0.59 0.80 -8.65
N ASN A 43 0.53 0.10 -8.48
CA ASN A 43 0.58 -1.37 -8.46
C ASN A 43 0.03 -1.96 -7.14
N GLY A 44 -0.49 -1.11 -6.25
CA GLY A 44 -1.00 -1.47 -4.92
C GLY A 44 0.09 -1.55 -3.84
N TRP A 45 1.34 -1.23 -4.16
CA TRP A 45 2.43 -1.19 -3.20
C TRP A 45 2.15 -0.14 -2.14
N LYS A 46 2.42 -0.48 -0.88
CA LYS A 46 2.23 0.41 0.27
C LYS A 46 3.46 0.33 1.15
N GLU A 47 3.94 1.49 1.57
CA GLU A 47 5.07 1.64 2.46
C GLU A 47 4.75 2.70 3.50
N LEU A 48 5.06 2.41 4.76
CA LEU A 48 5.01 3.35 5.87
C LEU A 48 6.44 3.73 6.23
N SER A 49 6.72 5.01 6.42
CA SER A 49 7.97 5.47 7.02
C SER A 49 7.73 6.51 8.10
N PHE A 50 8.59 6.52 9.11
CA PHE A 50 8.56 7.49 10.19
C PHE A 50 9.92 7.57 10.88
N ASN A 51 10.14 8.62 11.67
CA ASN A 51 11.33 8.78 12.49
C ASN A 51 10.98 8.71 13.98
N ILE A 52 11.86 8.11 14.78
CA ILE A 52 11.74 8.09 16.25
C ILE A 52 13.01 8.70 16.88
N PRO A 53 12.88 9.64 17.82
CA PRO A 53 14.04 10.18 18.53
C PRO A 53 14.65 9.10 19.42
N THR A 54 15.98 8.98 19.42
CA THR A 54 16.65 7.95 20.24
C THR A 54 16.72 8.33 21.72
N LYS A 55 16.80 9.62 22.01
CA LYS A 55 16.89 10.17 23.36
C LYS A 55 15.84 11.23 23.60
N LEU A 56 15.36 11.29 24.83
CA LEU A 56 14.39 12.27 25.34
C LEU A 56 15.04 13.07 26.46
N LEU A 57 14.54 14.29 26.69
CA LEU A 57 15.06 15.16 27.74
C LEU A 57 14.07 15.18 28.90
N GLU A 58 14.23 14.26 29.84
CA GLU A 58 13.36 14.16 31.01
C GLU A 58 14.08 14.78 32.23
N ASN A 59 13.48 15.79 32.85
CA ASN A 59 14.05 16.49 34.02
C ASN A 59 15.50 16.98 33.81
N ASN A 60 15.82 17.51 32.62
CA ASN A 60 17.18 17.91 32.19
C ASN A 60 18.21 16.77 32.09
N VAL A 61 17.77 15.52 32.12
CA VAL A 61 18.62 14.34 31.90
C VAL A 61 18.23 13.69 30.57
N LEU A 62 19.24 13.31 29.77
CA LEU A 62 19.01 12.56 28.54
C LEU A 62 18.74 11.09 28.89
N VAL A 63 17.53 10.63 28.60
CA VAL A 63 17.11 9.24 28.78
C VAL A 63 16.84 8.59 27.42
N ASP A 64 17.03 7.28 27.31
CA ASP A 64 16.75 6.55 26.08
C ASP A 64 15.23 6.41 25.90
N ASN A 65 14.77 6.51 24.65
CA ASN A 65 13.37 6.38 24.34
C ASN A 65 12.93 4.91 24.48
N PHE A 66 12.07 4.60 25.44
CA PHE A 66 11.60 3.23 25.71
C PHE A 66 10.96 2.53 24.49
N ARG A 67 10.45 3.31 23.52
CA ARG A 67 9.81 2.77 22.30
C ARG A 67 10.79 2.01 21.41
N LEU A 68 12.09 2.31 21.51
CA LEU A 68 13.12 1.70 20.68
C LEU A 68 13.25 0.19 20.95
N GLU A 69 12.96 -0.26 22.16
CA GLU A 69 13.02 -1.68 22.54
C GLU A 69 12.04 -2.56 21.74
N TYR A 70 11.00 -1.95 21.19
CA TYR A 70 9.96 -2.63 20.42
C TYR A 70 10.20 -2.58 18.91
N LEU A 71 11.18 -1.80 18.41
CA LEU A 71 11.51 -1.69 17.00
C LEU A 71 12.34 -2.89 16.51
N LYS A 72 11.78 -4.10 16.62
CA LYS A 72 12.44 -5.33 16.21
C LYS A 72 12.03 -5.70 14.79
N ASN A 73 12.99 -6.17 13.99
CA ASN A 73 12.74 -6.65 12.65
C ASN A 73 11.60 -7.70 12.65
N GLU A 74 10.78 -7.68 11.61
CA GLU A 74 9.62 -8.56 11.41
C GLU A 74 8.42 -8.34 12.36
N TYR A 75 8.53 -7.46 13.36
CA TYR A 75 7.37 -7.08 14.16
C TYR A 75 6.32 -6.38 13.28
N LEU A 76 5.07 -6.47 13.72
CA LEU A 76 3.95 -5.89 13.00
C LEU A 76 3.73 -4.44 13.43
N VAL A 77 3.53 -3.56 12.45
CA VAL A 77 3.11 -2.19 12.68
C VAL A 77 1.66 -2.06 12.21
N ARG A 78 0.79 -1.72 13.14
CA ARG A 78 -0.63 -1.47 12.89
C ARG A 78 -0.82 0.02 12.65
N VAL A 79 -1.46 0.36 11.54
CA VAL A 79 -1.89 1.72 11.23
C VAL A 79 -3.42 1.76 11.31
N GLN A 80 -3.94 2.60 12.19
CA GLN A 80 -5.36 2.95 12.24
C GLN A 80 -5.55 4.32 11.59
N LEU A 81 -6.36 4.40 10.54
CA LEU A 81 -6.81 5.63 9.90
C LEU A 81 -8.33 5.69 10.01
N GLU A 82 -8.84 6.46 10.98
CA GLU A 82 -10.27 6.48 11.31
C GLU A 82 -10.78 5.06 11.56
N ASP A 83 -11.64 4.51 10.69
CA ASP A 83 -12.18 3.15 10.81
C ASP A 83 -11.38 2.10 10.01
N TYR A 84 -10.42 2.54 9.19
CA TYR A 84 -9.57 1.67 8.39
C TYR A 84 -8.35 1.19 9.17
N ILE A 85 -8.08 -0.12 9.10
CA ILE A 85 -6.91 -0.75 9.70
C ILE A 85 -6.04 -1.35 8.61
N ASP A 86 -4.74 -1.10 8.70
CA ASP A 86 -3.76 -1.70 7.82
C ASP A 86 -2.51 -2.16 8.58
N TRP A 87 -1.80 -3.12 7.98
CA TRP A 87 -0.68 -3.78 8.64
C TRP A 87 0.58 -3.74 7.78
N TYR A 88 1.72 -3.55 8.46
CA TYR A 88 3.04 -3.46 7.86
C TYR A 88 4.02 -4.32 8.65
N TYR A 89 5.04 -4.85 7.98
CA TYR A 89 6.21 -5.46 8.61
C TYR A 89 7.26 -4.38 8.86
N LEU A 90 7.76 -4.34 10.09
CA LEU A 90 8.90 -3.51 10.44
C LEU A 90 10.16 -4.09 9.80
N ASN A 91 10.79 -3.31 8.91
CA ASN A 91 12.12 -3.63 8.43
C ASN A 91 13.16 -3.05 9.40
N GLU A 92 14.38 -3.57 9.36
CA GLU A 92 15.49 -3.11 10.19
C GLU A 92 15.62 -1.56 10.20
N PRO A 93 15.45 -0.91 11.37
CA PRO A 93 15.59 0.54 11.50
C PRO A 93 16.99 1.01 11.12
N LYS A 94 17.09 2.17 10.47
CA LYS A 94 18.37 2.79 10.11
C LYS A 94 18.64 3.99 11.00
N VAL A 95 19.89 4.14 11.45
CA VAL A 95 20.30 5.33 12.19
C VAL A 95 20.35 6.52 11.23
N SER A 96 19.67 7.60 11.59
CA SER A 96 19.62 8.84 10.84
C SER A 96 20.13 10.01 11.68
N HIS A 97 21.11 10.73 11.15
CA HIS A 97 21.68 11.94 11.74
C HIS A 97 21.07 13.16 11.04
N LYS A 98 19.99 13.70 11.60
CA LYS A 98 19.35 14.91 11.09
C LYS A 98 19.48 16.03 12.13
N ASN A 99 20.06 17.17 11.74
CA ASN A 99 20.10 18.41 12.54
C ASN A 99 20.57 18.25 14.01
N LYS A 100 21.66 17.50 14.24
CA LYS A 100 22.25 17.23 15.57
C LYS A 100 21.39 16.39 16.53
N THR A 101 20.22 15.93 16.10
CA THR A 101 19.41 14.94 16.81
C THR A 101 19.64 13.55 16.22
N LEU A 102 20.00 12.59 17.07
CA LEU A 102 20.07 11.19 16.70
C LEU A 102 18.65 10.61 16.66
N SER A 103 18.26 10.06 15.51
CA SER A 103 16.95 9.46 15.32
C SER A 103 17.08 8.12 14.60
N LEU A 104 16.10 7.24 14.76
CA LEU A 104 15.95 6.06 13.92
C LEU A 104 14.92 6.36 12.83
N GLU A 105 15.34 6.20 11.59
CA GLU A 105 14.45 6.13 10.44
C GLU A 105 13.94 4.70 10.30
N VAL A 106 12.63 4.55 10.36
CA VAL A 106 11.95 3.27 10.25
C VAL A 106 11.17 3.25 8.95
N VAL A 107 11.36 2.17 8.17
CA VAL A 107 10.60 1.89 6.95
C VAL A 107 9.92 0.56 7.12
N CYS A 108 8.64 0.50 6.81
CA CYS A 108 7.82 -0.69 6.96
C CYS A 108 7.14 -1.01 5.63
N GLY A 109 7.35 -2.22 5.13
CA GLY A 109 6.64 -2.72 3.95
C GLY A 109 5.26 -3.24 4.35
N HIS A 110 4.22 -2.92 3.59
CA HIS A 110 2.89 -3.47 3.84
C HIS A 110 2.92 -5.01 3.84
N ILE A 111 2.03 -5.66 4.60
CA ILE A 111 2.08 -7.12 4.75
C ILE A 111 1.90 -7.89 3.44
N SER A 112 1.32 -7.28 2.39
CA SER A 112 1.25 -7.88 1.05
C SER A 112 2.61 -8.09 0.41
N SER A 113 3.67 -7.49 0.96
CA SER A 113 5.06 -7.72 0.53
C SER A 113 5.46 -9.20 0.60
N ILE A 114 4.83 -10.01 1.46
CA ILE A 114 5.01 -11.46 1.53
C ILE A 114 4.62 -12.18 0.24
N LEU A 115 3.68 -11.60 -0.53
CA LEU A 115 3.24 -12.14 -1.83
C LEU A 115 4.33 -12.01 -2.91
N ARG A 116 5.43 -11.27 -2.65
CA ARG A 116 6.59 -11.22 -3.55
C ARG A 116 7.43 -12.50 -3.47
N THR A 117 7.33 -13.23 -2.36
CA THR A 117 8.00 -14.52 -2.20
C THR A 117 7.55 -15.47 -3.31
N LYS A 118 8.50 -16.24 -3.85
CA LYS A 118 8.24 -17.14 -4.98
C LYS A 118 7.20 -18.17 -4.59
N ASN A 119 6.16 -18.31 -5.41
CA ASN A 119 5.19 -19.38 -5.25
C ASN A 119 5.61 -20.58 -6.11
N LEU A 120 6.51 -21.41 -5.54
CA LEU A 120 7.11 -22.55 -6.25
C LEU A 120 6.08 -23.59 -6.74
N TYR A 121 4.85 -23.56 -6.22
CA TYR A 121 3.80 -24.51 -6.52
C TYR A 121 2.72 -23.95 -7.47
N LEU A 122 2.88 -22.71 -7.92
CA LEU A 122 1.93 -22.07 -8.83
C LEU A 122 2.64 -21.66 -10.11
N GLU A 123 2.24 -22.29 -11.21
CA GLU A 123 2.58 -21.88 -12.57
C GLU A 123 1.29 -21.63 -13.33
N LEU A 124 1.25 -20.55 -14.10
CA LEU A 124 0.15 -20.26 -15.01
C LEU A 124 0.59 -20.61 -16.43
N ASN A 125 -0.07 -21.61 -17.01
CA ASN A 125 0.19 -22.16 -18.33
C ASN A 125 -1.09 -22.16 -19.19
N ASP A 126 -1.11 -22.90 -20.29
CA ASP A 126 -2.29 -22.96 -21.17
C ASP A 126 -3.48 -23.73 -20.57
N ASP A 127 -3.29 -24.49 -19.47
CA ASP A 127 -4.34 -25.26 -18.80
C ASP A 127 -5.11 -24.45 -17.75
N ASN A 128 -4.41 -23.57 -17.03
CA ASN A 128 -4.96 -22.84 -15.87
C ASN A 128 -4.77 -21.30 -15.95
N GLY A 129 -4.11 -20.82 -17.00
CA GLY A 129 -3.79 -19.42 -17.23
C GLY A 129 -4.77 -18.70 -18.16
N ILE A 130 -5.93 -19.28 -18.48
CA ILE A 130 -6.96 -18.67 -19.33
C ILE A 130 -8.24 -18.47 -18.50
N GLY A 131 -8.72 -17.23 -18.40
CA GLY A 131 -9.95 -16.95 -17.68
C GLY A 131 -10.29 -15.48 -17.56
N THR A 132 -11.35 -15.21 -16.80
CA THR A 132 -11.73 -13.85 -16.41
C THR A 132 -10.78 -13.32 -15.33
N ALA A 133 -10.80 -12.00 -15.08
CA ALA A 133 -9.97 -11.39 -14.04
C ALA A 133 -10.19 -12.07 -12.68
N LYS A 134 -11.45 -12.35 -12.33
CA LYS A 134 -11.83 -13.02 -11.09
C LYS A 134 -11.29 -14.46 -11.02
N GLN A 135 -11.39 -15.23 -12.10
CA GLN A 135 -10.89 -16.61 -12.13
C GLN A 135 -9.37 -16.65 -11.95
N LEU A 136 -8.64 -15.85 -12.73
CA LEU A 136 -7.19 -15.79 -12.68
C LEU A 136 -6.68 -15.27 -11.33
N ALA A 137 -7.31 -14.24 -10.76
CA ALA A 137 -6.94 -13.71 -9.44
C ALA A 137 -7.13 -14.75 -8.33
N ASN A 138 -8.24 -15.50 -8.35
CA ASN A 138 -8.46 -16.58 -7.40
C ASN A 138 -7.37 -17.64 -7.53
N THR A 139 -7.03 -18.08 -8.75
CA THR A 139 -5.95 -19.03 -8.99
C THR A 139 -4.60 -18.53 -8.45
N ILE A 140 -4.27 -17.25 -8.68
CA ILE A 140 -3.01 -16.64 -8.21
C ILE A 140 -2.89 -16.62 -6.67
N LEU A 141 -4.01 -16.39 -5.99
CA LEU A 141 -4.05 -16.27 -4.53
C LEU A 141 -4.21 -17.61 -3.81
N GLN A 142 -4.43 -18.72 -4.53
CA GLN A 142 -4.52 -20.04 -3.92
C GLN A 142 -3.29 -20.35 -3.07
N ARG A 143 -3.54 -20.78 -1.82
CA ARG A 143 -2.52 -21.19 -0.83
C ARG A 143 -1.54 -20.09 -0.40
N THR A 144 -1.83 -18.83 -0.71
CA THR A 144 -1.01 -17.68 -0.26
C THR A 144 -1.40 -17.17 1.13
N GLY A 145 -2.56 -17.60 1.65
CA GLY A 145 -3.18 -17.02 2.85
C GLY A 145 -3.88 -15.67 2.61
N TRP A 146 -3.89 -15.20 1.36
CA TRP A 146 -4.68 -14.07 0.89
C TRP A 146 -5.88 -14.55 0.07
N SER A 147 -6.92 -13.72 -0.01
CA SER A 147 -8.13 -14.02 -0.77
C SER A 147 -8.54 -12.85 -1.67
N LEU A 148 -9.34 -13.13 -2.69
CA LEU A 148 -9.93 -12.10 -3.54
C LEU A 148 -11.13 -11.48 -2.82
N GLY A 149 -11.12 -10.16 -2.67
CA GLY A 149 -12.28 -9.37 -2.24
C GLY A 149 -13.17 -9.01 -3.43
N LEU A 150 -13.56 -7.74 -3.52
CA LEU A 150 -14.25 -7.23 -4.70
C LEU A 150 -13.36 -7.33 -5.95
N CYS A 151 -13.93 -7.81 -7.04
CA CYS A 151 -13.32 -7.80 -8.37
C CYS A 151 -14.34 -7.25 -9.35
N ASP A 152 -14.01 -6.14 -9.99
CA ASP A 152 -14.84 -5.61 -11.07
C ASP A 152 -14.94 -6.61 -12.22
N THR A 153 -16.05 -6.53 -12.94
CA THR A 153 -16.25 -7.30 -14.16
C THR A 153 -15.76 -6.47 -15.34
N PHE A 154 -14.95 -7.08 -16.20
CA PHE A 154 -14.33 -6.39 -17.33
C PHE A 154 -14.98 -6.85 -18.62
N TYR A 155 -15.54 -5.93 -19.41
CA TYR A 155 -16.22 -6.26 -20.66
C TYR A 155 -15.40 -5.92 -21.90
N GLU A 156 -15.60 -6.63 -23.01
CA GLU A 156 -15.07 -6.30 -24.32
C GLU A 156 -15.67 -4.99 -24.85
N LYS A 157 -15.25 -4.56 -26.05
CA LYS A 157 -15.74 -3.30 -26.65
C LYS A 157 -17.26 -3.28 -26.86
N ASP A 158 -17.90 -4.44 -26.89
CA ASP A 158 -19.35 -4.58 -27.01
C ASP A 158 -20.11 -4.24 -25.72
N GLY A 159 -19.41 -4.12 -24.58
CA GLY A 159 -20.00 -3.83 -23.28
C GLY A 159 -20.84 -4.97 -22.68
N VAL A 160 -20.85 -6.16 -23.29
CA VAL A 160 -21.70 -7.30 -22.88
C VAL A 160 -20.86 -8.54 -22.62
N THR A 161 -19.87 -8.82 -23.47
CA THR A 161 -19.05 -10.02 -23.34
C THR A 161 -17.97 -9.80 -22.31
N GLU A 162 -17.91 -10.64 -21.27
CA GLU A 162 -16.84 -10.58 -20.27
C GLU A 162 -15.49 -10.92 -20.92
N LYS A 163 -14.47 -10.11 -20.63
CA LYS A 163 -13.10 -10.29 -21.11
C LYS A 163 -12.51 -11.56 -20.53
N ILE A 164 -12.02 -12.41 -21.43
CA ILE A 164 -11.17 -13.55 -21.10
C ILE A 164 -9.77 -13.25 -21.60
N ARG A 165 -8.74 -13.47 -20.77
CA ARG A 165 -7.34 -13.24 -21.15
C ARG A 165 -6.50 -14.44 -20.77
N THR A 166 -5.37 -14.57 -21.47
CA THR A 166 -4.34 -15.53 -21.15
C THR A 166 -3.24 -14.84 -20.34
N LEU A 167 -2.88 -15.43 -19.20
CA LEU A 167 -1.77 -15.01 -18.35
C LEU A 167 -0.82 -16.20 -18.20
N LYS A 168 0.43 -16.00 -18.59
CA LYS A 168 1.51 -16.97 -18.37
C LYS A 168 2.45 -16.46 -17.28
N ALA A 169 2.78 -17.31 -16.32
CA ALA A 169 3.67 -16.95 -15.23
C ALA A 169 4.41 -18.19 -14.71
N SER A 170 5.72 -18.06 -14.53
CA SER A 170 6.56 -19.16 -14.01
C SER A 170 6.38 -19.36 -12.50
N SER A 171 6.70 -20.56 -12.01
CA SER A 171 6.79 -20.87 -10.57
C SER A 171 7.83 -20.06 -9.79
N LYS A 172 8.70 -19.32 -10.48
CA LYS A 172 9.67 -18.39 -9.87
C LYS A 172 9.10 -17.00 -9.62
N THR A 173 7.87 -16.74 -10.07
CA THR A 173 7.19 -15.45 -9.92
C THR A 173 6.39 -15.43 -8.62
N GLY A 174 6.49 -14.36 -7.84
CA GLY A 174 5.63 -14.19 -6.65
C GLY A 174 4.22 -13.80 -7.05
N SER A 175 3.22 -14.20 -6.26
CA SER A 175 1.80 -13.87 -6.50
C SER A 175 1.55 -12.37 -6.64
N TYR A 176 2.33 -11.51 -5.97
CA TYR A 176 2.26 -10.06 -6.14
C TYR A 176 2.51 -9.63 -7.60
N GLN A 177 3.57 -10.17 -8.21
CA GLN A 177 3.91 -9.85 -9.59
C GLN A 177 2.89 -10.45 -10.56
N MET A 178 2.35 -11.64 -10.26
CA MET A 178 1.27 -12.24 -11.06
C MET A 178 0.01 -11.37 -11.03
N ILE A 179 -0.40 -10.84 -9.87
CA ILE A 179 -1.53 -9.90 -9.75
C ILE A 179 -1.22 -8.60 -10.51
N SER A 180 0.00 -8.08 -10.43
CA SER A 180 0.38 -6.90 -11.21
C SER A 180 0.26 -7.15 -12.72
N ASN A 181 0.70 -8.31 -13.20
CA ASN A 181 0.59 -8.69 -14.61
C ASN A 181 -0.89 -8.86 -15.03
N LEU A 182 -1.70 -9.49 -14.17
CA LEU A 182 -3.14 -9.60 -14.36
C LEU A 182 -3.79 -8.21 -14.50
N CYS A 183 -3.48 -7.30 -13.58
CA CYS A 183 -4.05 -5.95 -13.59
C CYS A 183 -3.67 -5.19 -14.88
N SER A 184 -2.43 -5.34 -15.35
CA SER A 184 -2.01 -4.75 -16.63
C SER A 184 -2.81 -5.30 -17.83
N LEU A 185 -3.09 -6.62 -17.86
CA LEU A 185 -3.88 -7.24 -18.94
C LEU A 185 -5.32 -6.73 -19.01
N PHE A 186 -5.91 -6.45 -17.86
CA PHE A 186 -7.31 -6.01 -17.75
C PHE A 186 -7.48 -4.49 -17.64
N LYS A 187 -6.37 -3.72 -17.63
CA LYS A 187 -6.36 -2.28 -17.30
C LYS A 187 -7.06 -2.02 -15.96
N ALA A 188 -6.57 -2.71 -14.93
CA ALA A 188 -7.09 -2.68 -13.57
C ALA A 188 -6.03 -2.17 -12.58
N ARG A 189 -6.44 -1.95 -11.34
CA ARG A 189 -5.56 -1.60 -10.22
C ARG A 189 -5.89 -2.48 -9.01
N PRO A 190 -4.88 -3.09 -8.37
CA PRO A 190 -5.10 -3.86 -7.17
C PRO A 190 -5.11 -2.95 -5.93
N THR A 191 -5.98 -3.25 -4.97
CA THR A 191 -5.92 -2.69 -3.61
C THR A 191 -5.77 -3.83 -2.61
N TYR A 192 -4.68 -3.80 -1.85
CA TYR A 192 -4.40 -4.78 -0.82
C TYR A 192 -4.88 -4.28 0.55
N HIS A 193 -5.59 -5.12 1.29
CA HIS A 193 -6.09 -4.82 2.63
C HIS A 193 -5.41 -5.72 3.65
N GLY A 194 -4.58 -5.14 4.53
CA GLY A 194 -3.76 -5.90 5.47
C GLY A 194 -4.54 -6.59 6.58
N GLU A 195 -5.65 -6.01 7.04
CA GLU A 195 -6.45 -6.59 8.13
C GLU A 195 -7.09 -7.91 7.73
N SER A 196 -7.88 -7.89 6.65
CA SER A 196 -8.61 -9.02 6.09
C SER A 196 -7.75 -9.96 5.24
N LYS A 197 -6.52 -9.55 4.88
CA LYS A 197 -5.68 -10.22 3.88
C LYS A 197 -6.42 -10.44 2.56
N THR A 198 -7.15 -9.41 2.11
CA THR A 198 -7.87 -9.44 0.84
C THR A 198 -7.16 -8.58 -0.20
N VAL A 199 -7.26 -8.99 -1.47
CA VAL A 199 -6.87 -8.19 -2.63
C VAL A 199 -8.14 -7.88 -3.40
N GLU A 200 -8.37 -6.61 -3.70
CA GLU A 200 -9.45 -6.18 -4.58
C GLU A 200 -8.89 -5.74 -5.91
N ILE A 201 -9.64 -5.95 -6.99
CA ILE A 201 -9.24 -5.57 -8.35
C ILE A 201 -10.31 -4.65 -8.92
N HIS A 202 -9.92 -3.41 -9.16
CA HIS A 202 -10.81 -2.35 -9.63
C HIS A 202 -10.43 -1.92 -11.04
N VAL A 203 -11.40 -1.52 -11.85
CA VAL A 203 -11.15 -0.90 -13.16
C VAL A 203 -10.26 0.32 -12.96
N PHE A 204 -9.24 0.46 -13.82
CA PHE A 204 -8.46 1.69 -13.83
C PHE A 204 -9.32 2.84 -14.37
N ASN A 205 -9.72 3.75 -13.49
CA ASN A 205 -10.31 5.01 -13.86
C ASN A 205 -9.25 6.13 -13.72
N PRO A 206 -8.79 6.75 -14.82
CA PRO A 206 -7.79 7.82 -14.78
C PRO A 206 -8.31 9.10 -14.11
N LEU A 207 -9.62 9.21 -13.86
CA LEU A 207 -10.25 10.36 -13.21
C LEU A 207 -10.40 10.20 -11.70
N THR A 208 -10.33 8.97 -11.16
CA THR A 208 -10.35 8.72 -9.71
C THR A 208 -8.93 8.78 -9.16
N GLY A 209 -8.42 10.00 -9.02
CA GLY A 209 -7.23 10.26 -8.22
C GLY A 209 -7.51 9.91 -6.76
N SER A 210 -6.88 8.83 -6.27
CA SER A 210 -6.64 8.50 -4.87
C SER A 210 -7.60 9.08 -3.82
N SER A 211 -8.81 8.53 -3.73
CA SER A 211 -9.56 8.54 -2.47
C SER A 211 -10.54 7.37 -2.49
N ASN A 212 -10.28 6.33 -1.71
CA ASN A 212 -11.37 5.43 -1.32
C ASN A 212 -12.29 6.22 -0.40
N PRO A 213 -13.60 6.13 -0.60
CA PRO A 213 -14.34 5.02 -0.01
C PRO A 213 -15.38 4.41 -0.98
N ASP A 214 -15.93 3.25 -0.60
CA ASP A 214 -17.09 2.56 -1.19
C ASP A 214 -17.79 3.20 -2.40
N LEU A 215 -17.85 2.43 -3.50
CA LEU A 215 -18.80 2.59 -4.61
C LEU A 215 -18.86 3.98 -5.26
N THR A 216 -18.16 4.16 -6.38
CA THR A 216 -18.60 5.14 -7.39
C THR A 216 -18.79 4.45 -8.74
N PHE A 217 -20.05 4.13 -9.03
CA PHE A 217 -20.50 3.95 -10.40
C PHE A 217 -20.30 5.27 -11.17
N VAL A 218 -19.94 5.11 -12.44
CA VAL A 218 -19.54 6.17 -13.38
C VAL A 218 -20.69 7.14 -13.66
N GLU A 219 -20.44 8.44 -13.49
CA GLU A 219 -21.14 9.48 -14.25
C GLU A 219 -20.13 10.46 -14.87
N ASP A 220 -20.24 10.58 -16.20
CA ASP A 220 -19.63 11.55 -17.10
C ASP A 220 -18.10 11.74 -17.11
N ALA A 221 -17.46 11.00 -18.02
CA ALA A 221 -16.19 11.38 -18.64
C ALA A 221 -16.25 12.72 -19.44
N GLY A 222 -17.40 13.41 -19.43
CA GLY A 222 -17.63 14.70 -20.08
C GLY A 222 -17.22 15.93 -19.27
N LYS A 223 -16.92 15.82 -17.97
CA LYS A 223 -16.32 16.92 -17.19
C LYS A 223 -14.80 16.80 -17.17
N VAL A 224 -14.23 17.07 -18.34
CA VAL A 224 -12.80 17.34 -18.49
C VAL A 224 -12.46 18.51 -17.56
N PHE A 225 -11.56 18.28 -16.58
CA PHE A 225 -10.81 19.39 -16.01
C PHE A 225 -9.97 19.96 -17.15
N GLU A 226 -10.38 21.09 -17.72
CA GLU A 226 -9.48 21.90 -18.54
C GLU A 226 -8.31 22.31 -17.64
N LEU A 227 -7.20 21.59 -17.77
CA LEU A 227 -5.90 22.14 -17.39
C LEU A 227 -5.70 23.34 -18.30
N ASN A 228 -5.90 24.54 -17.75
CA ASN A 228 -5.80 25.78 -18.50
C ASN A 228 -4.34 25.97 -18.94
N TYR A 229 -4.01 25.51 -20.15
CA TYR A 229 -2.65 25.46 -20.71
C TYR A 229 -2.00 26.85 -20.89
N GLY A 230 -2.75 27.93 -20.68
CA GLY A 230 -2.31 29.31 -20.86
C GLY A 230 -1.71 30.01 -19.63
N LYS A 231 -1.70 29.41 -18.43
CA LYS A 231 -1.10 30.04 -17.24
C LYS A 231 0.13 29.26 -16.74
N ALA A 232 1.23 29.98 -16.52
CA ALA A 232 2.41 29.45 -15.87
C ALA A 232 2.07 29.02 -14.44
N LEU A 233 2.09 27.71 -14.19
CA LEU A 233 1.90 27.13 -12.86
C LEU A 233 3.28 27.00 -12.21
N THR A 234 3.50 27.75 -11.12
CA THR A 234 4.73 27.67 -10.32
C THR A 234 4.83 26.31 -9.62
N GLY A 235 6.02 25.70 -9.64
CA GLY A 235 6.29 24.44 -8.93
C GLY A 235 5.98 23.14 -9.68
N ILE A 236 5.62 23.21 -10.97
CA ILE A 236 5.42 22.03 -11.81
C ILE A 236 6.65 21.83 -12.72
N THR A 237 7.46 20.82 -12.45
CA THR A 237 8.50 20.36 -13.38
C THR A 237 7.87 19.38 -14.36
N ARG A 238 7.77 19.79 -15.64
CA ARG A 238 7.27 18.92 -16.72
C ARG A 238 8.46 18.28 -17.43
N LYS A 239 8.44 16.96 -17.58
CA LYS A 239 9.35 16.25 -18.47
C LYS A 239 8.50 15.62 -19.58
N LEU A 240 8.58 16.20 -20.78
CA LEU A 240 7.97 15.64 -21.98
C LEU A 240 8.99 14.66 -22.55
N ASP A 241 8.72 13.36 -22.46
CA ASP A 241 9.59 12.34 -23.05
C ASP A 241 9.08 12.05 -24.47
N THR A 242 9.63 12.75 -25.45
CA THR A 242 9.43 12.40 -26.87
C THR A 242 10.47 11.36 -27.24
N GLY A 243 10.21 10.11 -26.86
CA GLY A 243 10.96 8.98 -27.40
C GLY A 243 10.79 8.94 -28.91
N ALA A 244 11.90 9.09 -29.62
CA ALA A 244 12.05 8.68 -31.02
C ALA A 244 12.26 7.16 -31.08
#